data_AF-A0A4Q3HR32-F1
#
_entry.id   AF-A0A4Q3HR32-F1
#
_cell.length_a   1.000
_cell.length_b   1.000
_cell.length_c   1.000
_cell.angle_alpha   90.00
_cell.angle_beta   90.00
_cell.angle_gamma   90.00
#
_symmetry.space_group_name_H-M   'P 1'
#
loop_
_entity.id
_entity.type
_entity.pdbx_description
1 polymer ?
#
loop_
_entity_poly.entity_id
_entity_poly.type
_entity_poly.pdbx_seq_one_letter_code
_entity_poly.pdbx_strand_id
1 'polypeptide(L)'
;EPFASLDALTRLRMHELVLALWRKHCPAVLLVTHDVWEAVALADRILVLDQGHFIREINVDIDRPRRRDDPRTGRIEAALLEELGVLPTQD
;
A
#
# COMPACT_ATOMS: atom_id res chain seq x y z
N GLU A 1 6.66 -9.35 3.32
CA GLU A 1 6.13 -8.54 4.43
C GLU A 1 7.27 -7.81 5.15
N PRO A 2 7.61 -6.59 4.71
CA PRO A 2 8.86 -5.94 5.12
C PRO A 2 8.87 -5.42 6.57
N PHE A 3 7.72 -5.11 7.16
CA PHE A 3 7.64 -4.43 8.47
C PHE A 3 6.76 -5.13 9.50
N ALA A 4 6.43 -6.40 9.24
CA ALA A 4 5.54 -7.23 10.07
C ALA A 4 6.03 -7.40 11.52
N SER A 5 7.36 -7.50 11.69
CA SER A 5 8.02 -7.74 12.98
C SER A 5 8.23 -6.49 13.83
N LEU A 6 7.82 -5.31 13.33
CA LEU A 6 8.06 -4.03 13.98
C LEU A 6 6.81 -3.55 14.73
N ASP A 7 7.05 -2.87 15.86
CA ASP A 7 5.99 -2.11 16.51
C ASP A 7 5.52 -0.94 15.64
N ALA A 8 4.36 -0.38 15.97
CA ALA A 8 3.70 0.64 15.16
C ALA A 8 4.57 1.89 14.91
N LEU A 9 5.30 2.38 15.92
CA LEU A 9 6.11 3.58 15.79
C LEU A 9 7.38 3.30 14.97
N THR A 10 8.01 2.14 15.20
CA THR A 10 9.18 1.74 14.42
C THR A 10 8.81 1.48 12.96
N ARG A 11 7.66 0.85 12.69
CA ARG A 11 7.14 0.68 11.33
C ARG A 11 6.95 2.01 10.62
N LEU A 12 6.34 3.00 11.27
CA LEU A 12 6.17 4.35 10.71
C LEU A 12 7.51 4.98 10.30
N ARG A 13 8.52 4.92 11.19
CA ARG A 13 9.87 5.42 10.88
C ARG A 13 10.53 4.69 9.72
N MET A 14 10.32 3.37 9.63
CA MET A 14 10.88 2.58 8.54
C MET A 14 10.22 2.89 7.19
N HIS A 15 8.92 3.15 7.17
CA HIS A 15 8.22 3.65 5.98
C HIS A 15 8.84 4.97 5.49
N GLU A 16 9.05 5.92 6.39
CA GLU A 16 9.69 7.20 6.08
C GLU A 16 11.12 7.02 5.54
N LEU A 17 11.89 6.12 6.15
CA LEU A 17 13.24 5.78 5.72
C LEU A 17 13.26 5.20 4.31
N VAL A 18 12.38 4.23 4.01
CA VAL A 18 12.26 3.64 2.68
C VAL A 18 11.92 4.70 1.64
N LEU A 19 10.97 5.59 1.93
CA LEU A 19 10.63 6.70 1.03
C LEU A 19 11.79 7.69 0.85
N ALA A 20 12.57 7.95 1.89
CA ALA A 20 13.76 8.81 1.80
C ALA A 20 14.84 8.18 0.91
N LEU A 21 15.11 6.89 1.07
CA LEU A 21 16.07 6.14 0.25
C LEU A 21 15.61 6.05 -1.19
N TRP A 22 14.32 5.77 -1.41
CA TRP A 22 13.75 5.73 -2.75
C TRP A 22 13.86 7.07 -3.46
N ARG A 23 13.50 8.19 -2.80
CA ARG A 23 13.67 9.55 -3.38
C ARG A 23 15.12 9.89 -3.71
N LYS A 24 16.06 9.41 -2.90
CA LYS A 24 17.49 9.70 -3.08
C LYS A 24 18.11 8.90 -4.22
N HIS A 25 17.70 7.65 -4.40
CA HIS A 25 18.38 6.70 -5.28
C HIS A 25 17.55 6.28 -6.50
N CYS A 26 16.26 6.65 -6.55
CA CYS A 26 15.28 6.24 -7.56
C CYS A 26 15.34 4.75 -7.95
N PRO A 27 15.47 3.80 -6.99
CA PRO A 27 15.48 2.39 -7.33
C PRO A 27 14.08 1.93 -7.75
N ALA A 28 14.02 0.89 -8.58
CA ALA A 28 12.81 0.09 -8.70
C ALA A 28 12.64 -0.76 -7.42
N VAL A 29 11.46 -0.73 -6.82
CA VAL A 29 11.15 -1.44 -5.56
C VAL A 29 9.90 -2.28 -5.75
N LEU A 30 9.97 -3.55 -5.37
CA LEU A 30 8.81 -4.42 -5.21
C LEU A 30 8.61 -4.70 -3.72
N LEU A 31 7.44 -4.33 -3.19
CA LEU A 31 7.04 -4.59 -1.81
C LEU A 31 5.91 -5.61 -1.83
N VAL A 32 6.03 -6.65 -1.01
CA VAL A 32 4.96 -7.63 -0.77
C VAL A 32 4.48 -7.44 0.66
N THR A 33 3.22 -7.06 0.83
CA THR A 33 2.63 -6.75 2.13
C THR A 33 1.18 -7.20 2.19
N HIS A 34 0.70 -7.54 3.38
CA HIS A 34 -0.73 -7.73 3.64
C HIS A 34 -1.38 -6.48 4.25
N ASP A 35 -0.59 -5.45 4.61
CA ASP A 35 -1.10 -4.20 5.16
C ASP A 35 -1.53 -3.29 4.00
N VAL A 36 -2.85 -3.05 3.90
CA VAL A 36 -3.45 -2.23 2.85
C VAL A 36 -2.94 -0.79 2.92
N TRP A 37 -2.80 -0.23 4.13
CA TRP A 37 -2.31 1.14 4.27
C TRP A 37 -0.85 1.25 3.84
N GLU A 38 -0.03 0.25 4.11
CA GLU A 38 1.36 0.22 3.63
C GLU A 38 1.46 0.23 2.11
N ALA A 39 0.63 -0.58 1.43
CA ALA A 39 0.54 -0.58 -0.03
C ALA A 39 0.15 0.81 -0.56
N VAL A 40 -0.89 1.43 0.03
CA VAL A 40 -1.39 2.76 -0.36
C VAL A 40 -0.37 3.87 -0.04
N ALA A 41 0.36 3.78 1.06
CA ALA A 41 1.31 4.81 1.47
C ALA A 41 2.61 4.77 0.63
N LEU A 42 3.07 3.58 0.25
CA LEU A 42 4.40 3.39 -0.32
C LEU A 42 4.42 3.19 -1.83
N ALA A 43 3.42 2.56 -2.44
CA ALA A 43 3.51 2.06 -3.81
C ALA A 43 2.98 3.04 -4.87
N ASP A 44 3.64 3.15 -6.02
CA ASP A 44 3.05 3.86 -7.18
C ASP A 44 1.98 3.01 -7.87
N ARG A 45 2.14 1.68 -7.81
CA ARG A 45 1.25 0.66 -8.38
C ARG A 45 1.02 -0.46 -7.39
N ILE A 46 -0.23 -0.88 -7.23
CA ILE A 46 -0.63 -1.99 -6.35
C ILE A 46 -1.21 -3.10 -7.21
N LEU A 47 -0.71 -4.32 -7.02
CA LEU A 47 -1.21 -5.54 -7.64
C LEU A 47 -1.81 -6.43 -6.55
N VAL A 48 -3.06 -6.85 -6.75
CA VAL A 48 -3.74 -7.80 -5.85
C VAL A 48 -3.54 -9.20 -6.41
N LEU A 49 -2.99 -10.08 -5.58
CA LEU A 49 -2.75 -11.48 -5.91
C LEU A 49 -3.78 -12.34 -5.17
N ASP A 50 -4.56 -13.12 -5.92
CA ASP A 50 -5.47 -14.14 -5.37
C ASP A 50 -5.32 -15.44 -6.16
N GLN A 51 -5.28 -16.56 -5.44
CA GLN A 51 -5.07 -17.91 -6.00
C GLN A 51 -3.94 -18.02 -7.04
N GLY A 52 -2.85 -17.26 -6.87
CA GLY A 52 -1.72 -17.25 -7.80
C GLY A 52 -1.91 -16.40 -9.06
N HIS A 53 -3.02 -15.67 -9.16
CA HIS A 53 -3.33 -14.77 -10.27
C HIS A 53 -3.42 -13.32 -9.82
N PHE A 54 -2.95 -12.39 -10.66
CA PHE A 54 -3.19 -10.98 -10.43
C PHE A 54 -4.62 -10.65 -10.85
N ILE A 55 -5.48 -10.37 -9.87
CA ILE A 55 -6.91 -10.11 -10.09
C ILE A 55 -7.20 -8.62 -10.28
N ARG A 56 -6.34 -7.75 -9.75
CA ARG A 56 -6.51 -6.30 -9.82
C ARG A 56 -5.19 -5.57 -9.89
N GLU A 57 -5.18 -4.50 -10.69
CA GLU A 57 -4.13 -3.49 -10.70
C GLU A 57 -4.73 -2.12 -10.35
N ILE A 58 -4.07 -1.37 -9.48
CA ILE A 58 -4.45 -0.01 -9.09
C ILE A 58 -3.23 0.91 -9.19
N ASN A 59 -3.36 1.99 -9.97
CA ASN A 59 -2.40 3.10 -9.97
C ASN A 59 -2.72 4.03 -8.81
N VAL A 60 -1.70 4.41 -8.04
CA VAL A 60 -1.85 5.33 -6.91
C VAL A 60 -1.38 6.71 -7.35
N ASP A 61 -2.22 7.39 -8.13
CA ASP A 61 -1.97 8.73 -8.70
C ASP A 61 -2.18 9.84 -7.65
N ILE A 62 -1.48 9.70 -6.52
CA ILE A 62 -1.48 10.62 -5.39
C ILE A 62 -0.03 10.85 -5.00
N ASP A 63 0.40 12.11 -5.04
CA ASP A 63 1.76 12.48 -4.67
C ASP A 63 2.06 12.16 -3.19
N ARG A 64 3.31 11.83 -2.91
CA ARG A 64 3.81 11.61 -1.54
C ARG A 64 4.21 12.95 -0.90
N PRO A 65 4.06 13.12 0.43
CA PRO A 65 3.60 12.14 1.41
C PRO A 65 2.07 11.97 1.38
N ARG A 66 1.63 10.72 1.29
CA ARG A 66 0.21 10.36 1.32
C ARG A 66 -0.27 10.33 2.76
N ARG A 67 -1.48 10.81 2.99
CA ARG A 67 -2.05 10.91 4.33
C ARG A 67 -3.32 10.08 4.41
N ARG A 68 -3.51 9.38 5.52
CA ARG A 68 -4.67 8.49 5.71
C ARG A 68 -6.00 9.24 5.78
N ASP A 69 -5.95 10.53 6.12
CA ASP A 69 -7.11 11.42 6.13
C ASP A 69 -7.45 12.02 4.75
N ASP A 70 -6.68 11.73 3.70
CA ASP A 70 -7.02 12.12 2.33
C ASP A 70 -8.15 11.21 1.79
N PRO A 71 -9.31 11.77 1.37
CA PRO A 71 -10.39 10.98 0.80
C PRO A 71 -9.97 10.15 -0.42
N ARG A 72 -8.96 10.60 -1.18
CA ARG A 72 -8.44 9.88 -2.34
C ARG A 72 -7.75 8.58 -1.94
N THR A 73 -6.94 8.60 -0.87
CA THR A 73 -6.30 7.37 -0.36
C THR A 73 -7.34 6.44 0.25
N GLY A 74 -8.35 6.99 0.95
CA GLY A 74 -9.45 6.21 1.52
C GLY A 74 -10.25 5.44 0.47
N ARG A 75 -10.46 6.01 -0.73
CA ARG A 75 -11.09 5.30 -1.85
C ARG A 75 -10.27 4.10 -2.34
N ILE A 76 -8.95 4.22 -2.35
CA ILE A 76 -8.06 3.12 -2.75
C ILE A 76 -8.05 2.04 -1.67
N GLU A 77 -7.96 2.42 -0.39
CA GLU A 77 -8.05 1.49 0.75
C GLU A 77 -9.38 0.71 0.71
N ALA A 78 -10.50 1.38 0.47
CA ALA A 78 -11.80 0.73 0.33
C ALA A 78 -11.84 -0.27 -0.83
N ALA A 79 -11.36 0.12 -2.02
CA ALA A 79 -11.32 -0.76 -3.18
C ALA A 79 -10.44 -2.00 -2.94
N LEU A 80 -9.28 -1.84 -2.28
CA LEU A 80 -8.42 -2.97 -1.95
C LEU A 80 -9.07 -3.92 -0.93
N LEU A 81 -9.78 -3.38 0.07
CA LEU A 81 -10.47 -4.19 1.07
C LEU A 81 -11.64 -4.99 0.49
N GLU A 82 -12.33 -4.43 -0.51
CA GLU A 82 -13.36 -5.13 -1.28
C GLU A 82 -12.77 -6.30 -2.07
N GLU A 83 -11.68 -6.08 -2.81
CA GLU A 83 -10.98 -7.13 -3.58
C GLU A 83 -10.42 -8.26 -2.70
N LEU A 84 -10.04 -7.93 -1.46
CA LEU A 84 -9.56 -8.90 -0.47
C LEU A 84 -10.70 -9.62 0.28
N GLY A 85 -11.96 -9.34 -0.06
CA GLY A 85 -13.13 -9.96 0.55
C GLY A 85 -13.37 -9.57 2.01
N VAL A 86 -12.80 -8.45 2.46
CA VAL A 86 -12.94 -7.95 3.85
C VAL A 86 -14.20 -7.11 4.01
N LEU A 87 -14.66 -6.46 2.93
CA LEU A 87 -15.95 -5.77 2.88
C LEU A 87 -16.98 -6.67 2.19
N PRO A 88 -18.24 -6.71 2.66
CA PRO A 88 -19.28 -7.47 1.99
C PRO A 88 -19.48 -6.92 0.57
N THR A 89 -19.37 -7.79 -0.43
CA THR A 89 -19.80 -7.50 -1.80
C THR A 89 -21.26 -7.07 -1.73
N GLN A 90 -21.57 -5.87 -2.23
CA GLN A 90 -22.96 -5.42 -2.33
C GLN A 90 -23.62 -6.13 -3.52
N ASP A 91 -24.10 -7.35 -3.28
CA ASP A 91 -25.07 -8.06 -4.12
C ASP A 91 -26.51 -7.76 -3.67
#